data_AF-A0A843RQV8-F1
#
_entry.id   AF-A0A843RQV8-F1
#
_cell.length_a   1.000
_cell.length_b   1.000
_cell.length_c   1.000
_cell.angle_alpha   90.00
_cell.angle_beta   90.00
_cell.angle_gamma   90.00
#
_symmetry.space_group_name_H-M   'P 1'
#
loop_
_entity.id
_entity.type
_entity.pdbx_description
1 polymer ?
#
loop_
_entity_poly.entity_id
_entity_poly.type
_entity_poly.pdbx_seq_one_letter_code
_entity_poly.pdbx_strand_id
1 'polypeptide(L)'
;NVGGRCEMANIELIRLVCQVLDEMLPGSAFRPHEQLIMHVRDRPGHDRRYAMNASKIERELGWRPRVALADGVRRTVSWYLANAEWTRGVTSGSYRDWIAVNYAGRSA
;
A
#
# COMPACT_ATOMS: atom_id res chain seq x y z
N ASN A 1 21.18 -2.44 7.37
CA ASN A 1 19.92 -1.70 7.12
C ASN A 1 19.83 -1.33 5.66
N VAL A 2 18.67 -1.60 5.05
CA VAL A 2 18.34 -1.28 3.65
C VAL A 2 17.00 -0.55 3.68
N GLY A 3 16.92 0.67 3.16
CA GLY A 3 15.69 1.46 3.27
C GLY A 3 15.64 2.63 2.30
N GLY A 4 14.46 2.98 1.80
CA GLY A 4 14.26 3.93 0.71
C GLY A 4 14.21 5.42 1.09
N ARG A 5 14.45 5.79 2.36
CA ARG A 5 14.28 7.16 2.89
C ARG A 5 12.91 7.78 2.54
N CYS A 6 11.85 6.98 2.62
CA CYS A 6 10.51 7.33 2.16
C CYS A 6 9.48 7.17 3.29
N GLU A 7 9.74 7.82 4.42
CA GLU A 7 8.75 7.89 5.49
C GLU A 7 7.48 8.59 4.97
N MET A 8 6.33 7.98 5.22
CA MET A 8 5.03 8.46 4.78
C MET A 8 3.96 7.92 5.73
N ALA A 9 2.95 8.73 6.06
CA ALA A 9 1.84 8.26 6.87
C ALA A 9 0.94 7.31 6.05
N ASN A 10 0.32 6.33 6.71
CA ASN A 10 -0.58 5.38 6.04
C ASN A 10 -1.71 6.07 5.26
N ILE A 11 -2.25 7.16 5.81
CA ILE A 11 -3.34 7.93 5.17
C ILE A 11 -2.87 8.66 3.91
N GLU A 12 -1.61 9.10 3.86
CA GLU A 12 -1.04 9.73 2.67
C GLU A 12 -0.77 8.68 1.59
N LEU A 13 -0.28 7.50 1.98
CA LEU A 13 -0.03 6.39 1.06
C LEU A 13 -1.32 5.90 0.40
N ILE A 14 -2.41 5.73 1.17
CA ILE A 14 -3.68 5.27 0.59
C ILE A 14 -4.29 6.33 -0.33
N ARG A 15 -4.18 7.62 -0.01
CA ARG A 15 -4.61 8.72 -0.90
C ARG A 15 -3.84 8.72 -2.22
N LEU A 16 -2.53 8.49 -2.17
CA LEU A 16 -1.69 8.35 -3.35
C LEU A 16 -2.15 7.16 -4.21
N VAL A 17 -2.50 6.02 -3.60
CA VAL A 17 -3.06 4.86 -4.33
C VAL A 17 -4.41 5.21 -4.97
N CYS A 18 -5.31 5.88 -4.25
CA CYS A 18 -6.61 6.33 -4.78
C CYS A 18 -6.43 7.26 -5.98
N GLN A 19 -5.52 8.23 -5.89
CA GLN A 19 -5.21 9.14 -7.00
C GLN A 19 -4.70 8.38 -8.23
N VAL A 20 -3.75 7.46 -8.05
CA VAL A 20 -3.22 6.65 -9.16
C VAL A 20 -4.34 5.82 -9.81
N LEU A 21 -5.25 5.24 -9.02
CA LEU A 21 -6.40 4.50 -9.54
C LEU A 21 -7.37 5.41 -10.30
N ASP A 22 -7.67 6.61 -9.79
CA ASP A 22 -8.55 7.57 -10.46
C ASP A 22 -7.97 8.04 -11.82
N GLU A 23 -6.65 8.17 -11.91
CA GLU A 23 -5.95 8.49 -13.15
C GLU A 23 -5.93 7.31 -14.15
N MET A 24 -5.67 6.09 -13.67
CA MET A 24 -5.56 4.91 -14.52
C MET A 24 -6.92 4.34 -14.96
N LEU A 25 -7.96 4.53 -14.15
CA LEU A 25 -9.30 4.01 -14.36
C LEU A 25 -10.32 5.16 -14.36
N PRO A 26 -10.28 6.07 -15.34
CA PRO A 26 -11.10 7.29 -15.33
C PRO A 26 -12.61 7.00 -15.36
N GLY A 27 -13.03 5.82 -15.85
CA GLY A 27 -14.42 5.35 -15.89
C GLY A 27 -14.81 4.40 -14.76
N SER A 28 -13.99 4.25 -13.71
CA SER A 28 -14.35 3.43 -12.54
C SER A 28 -15.61 3.99 -11.88
N ALA A 29 -16.58 3.12 -11.58
CA ALA A 29 -17.78 3.49 -10.81
C ALA A 29 -17.45 3.93 -9.37
N PHE A 30 -16.24 3.62 -8.89
CA PHE A 30 -15.78 3.97 -7.55
C PHE A 30 -15.03 5.30 -7.49
N ARG A 31 -14.84 5.99 -8.62
CA ARG A 31 -14.19 7.30 -8.66
C ARG A 31 -15.09 8.37 -7.99
N PRO A 32 -14.55 9.26 -7.13
CA PRO A 32 -13.17 9.26 -6.61
C PRO A 32 -12.95 8.11 -5.63
N HIS A 33 -11.90 7.31 -5.83
CA HIS A 33 -11.66 6.12 -4.98
C HIS A 33 -11.43 6.48 -3.50
N GLU A 34 -11.07 7.73 -3.19
CA GLU A 34 -10.93 8.21 -1.81
C GLU A 34 -12.22 8.07 -1.00
N GLN A 35 -13.40 8.07 -1.65
CA GLN A 35 -14.69 7.89 -0.96
C GLN A 35 -14.84 6.51 -0.29
N LEU A 36 -14.00 5.54 -0.67
CA LEU A 36 -14.01 4.19 -0.10
C LEU A 36 -13.18 4.09 1.19
N ILE A 37 -12.48 5.16 1.60
CA ILE A 37 -11.68 5.16 2.83
C ILE A 37 -12.62 5.10 4.04
N MET A 38 -12.39 4.12 4.91
CA MET A 38 -13.07 3.98 6.19
C MET A 38 -12.05 3.89 7.33
N HIS A 39 -12.33 4.61 8.42
CA HIS A 39 -11.59 4.43 9.66
C HIS A 39 -12.17 3.26 10.45
N VAL A 40 -11.28 2.44 11.01
CA VAL A 40 -11.63 1.26 11.80
C VAL A 40 -10.82 1.26 13.10
N ARG A 41 -11.28 0.48 14.09
CA ARG A 41 -10.56 0.32 15.36
C ARG A 41 -9.09 -0.02 15.15
N ASP A 42 -8.22 0.70 15.84
CA ASP A 42 -6.77 0.59 15.71
C ASP A 42 -6.21 -0.80 16.09
N ARG A 43 -5.01 -1.12 15.63
CA ARG A 43 -4.29 -2.35 15.97
C ARG A 43 -3.83 -2.31 17.43
N PRO A 44 -4.11 -3.34 18.26
CA PRO A 44 -3.44 -3.48 19.56
C PRO A 44 -1.92 -3.45 19.39
N GLY A 45 -1.23 -2.58 20.13
CA GLY A 45 0.23 -2.40 20.00
C GLY A 45 0.67 -1.81 18.65
N HIS A 46 -0.04 -0.80 18.14
CA HIS A 46 0.35 -0.13 16.90
C HIS A 46 1.60 0.74 17.09
N ASP A 47 2.73 0.30 16.56
CA ASP A 47 3.92 1.14 16.39
C ASP A 47 3.63 2.23 15.36
N ARG A 48 3.67 3.49 15.79
CA ARG A 48 3.21 4.63 14.96
C ARG A 48 4.20 5.09 13.91
N ARG A 49 5.48 4.71 14.04
CA ARG A 49 6.53 5.19 13.16
C ARG A 49 7.65 4.17 13.03
N TYR A 50 7.95 3.80 11.80
CA TYR A 50 9.18 3.12 11.43
C TYR A 50 10.01 4.04 10.54
N ALA A 51 11.29 4.15 10.86
CA ALA A 51 12.26 4.89 10.09
C ALA A 51 13.58 4.13 10.11
N MET A 52 14.27 4.09 8.97
CA MET A 52 15.51 3.34 8.84
C MET A 52 16.64 4.23 8.33
N ASN A 53 17.76 4.21 9.04
CA ASN A 53 19.00 4.80 8.58
C ASN A 53 19.74 3.83 7.64
N ALA A 54 19.85 4.19 6.37
CA ALA A 54 20.55 3.43 5.33
C ALA A 54 21.97 3.94 5.04
N SER A 55 22.51 4.90 5.82
CA SER A 55 23.80 5.53 5.55
C SER A 55 24.98 4.56 5.52
N LYS A 56 24.90 3.43 6.25
CA LYS A 56 25.95 2.40 6.23
C LYS A 56 26.08 1.76 4.84
N ILE A 57 24.97 1.28 4.28
CA ILE A 57 24.98 0.58 2.99
C ILE A 57 25.24 1.55 1.82
N GLU A 58 24.78 2.80 1.95
CA GLU A 58 25.10 3.86 0.99
C GLU A 58 26.60 4.14 0.91
N ARG A 59 27.28 4.23 2.07
CA ARG A 59 28.72 4.51 2.13
C ARG A 59 29.58 3.31 1.74
N GLU A 60 29.26 2.13 2.25
CA GLU A 60 30.14 0.96 2.12
C GLU A 60 29.94 0.21 0.80
N LEU A 61 28.72 0.21 0.25
CA LEU A 61 28.39 -0.53 -0.97
C LEU A 61 27.91 0.37 -2.12
N GLY A 62 27.82 1.69 -1.93
CA GLY A 62 27.29 2.61 -2.94
C GLY A 62 25.79 2.42 -3.22
N TRP A 63 25.08 1.64 -2.40
CA TRP A 63 23.67 1.33 -2.61
C TRP A 63 22.81 2.59 -2.47
N ARG A 64 21.88 2.80 -3.39
CA ARG A 64 20.84 3.84 -3.29
C ARG A 64 19.53 3.32 -3.88
N PRO A 65 18.36 3.71 -3.33
CA PRO A 65 17.09 3.41 -3.95
C PRO A 65 17.03 4.07 -5.34
N ARG A 66 16.57 3.30 -6.34
CA ARG A 66 16.47 3.77 -7.74
C ARG A 66 15.06 4.24 -8.12
N VAL A 67 14.10 4.09 -7.23
CA VAL A 67 12.68 4.32 -7.49
C VAL A 67 12.12 5.17 -6.36
N ALA A 68 11.52 6.31 -6.69
CA ALA A 68 10.80 7.12 -5.72
C ALA A 68 9.50 6.41 -5.30
N LEU A 69 9.00 6.69 -4.10
CA LEU A 69 7.81 6.01 -3.58
C LEU A 69 6.60 6.16 -4.52
N ALA A 70 6.36 7.36 -5.05
CA ALA A 70 5.25 7.62 -5.98
C ALA A 70 5.34 6.80 -7.27
N ASP A 71 6.53 6.71 -7.87
CA ASP A 71 6.76 5.90 -9.07
C ASP A 71 6.59 4.40 -8.76
N GLY A 72 7.07 3.97 -7.59
CA GLY A 72 6.90 2.60 -7.10
C GLY A 72 5.42 2.24 -6.95
N VAL A 73 4.63 3.11 -6.30
CA VAL A 73 3.18 2.92 -6.14
C VAL A 73 2.49 2.84 -7.50
N ARG A 74 2.80 3.76 -8.44
CA ARG A 74 2.22 3.73 -9.79
C ARG A 74 2.50 2.41 -10.50
N ARG A 75 3.76 1.95 -10.45
CA ARG A 75 4.18 0.67 -11.07
C ARG A 75 3.50 -0.52 -10.41
N THR A 76 3.35 -0.51 -9.09
CA THR A 76 2.66 -1.55 -8.34
C THR A 76 1.19 -1.62 -8.73
N VAL A 77 0.46 -0.49 -8.74
CA VAL A 77 -0.96 -0.46 -9.16
C VAL A 77 -1.10 -0.96 -10.60
N SER A 78 -0.27 -0.47 -11.52
CA SER A 78 -0.27 -0.94 -12.91
C SER A 78 -0.04 -2.44 -13.02
N TRP A 79 0.88 -3.00 -12.22
CA TRP A 79 1.11 -4.44 -12.19
C TRP A 79 -0.13 -5.21 -11.72
N TYR A 80 -0.80 -4.79 -10.66
CA TYR A 80 -2.04 -5.46 -10.20
C TYR A 80 -3.16 -5.39 -11.23
N LEU A 81 -3.34 -4.25 -11.91
CA LEU A 81 -4.32 -4.12 -12.99
C LEU A 81 -4.03 -5.05 -14.17
N ALA A 82 -2.76 -5.28 -14.49
CA ALA A 82 -2.34 -6.18 -15.56
C ALA A 82 -2.33 -7.67 -15.18
N ASN A 83 -2.39 -8.01 -13.88
CA ASN A 83 -2.19 -9.38 -13.38
C ASN A 83 -3.40 -9.91 -12.58
N ALA A 84 -4.61 -9.64 -13.06
CA ALA A 84 -5.84 -10.01 -12.36
C ALA A 84 -6.02 -11.53 -12.11
N GLU A 85 -5.49 -12.38 -13.00
CA GLU A 85 -5.50 -13.83 -12.80
C GLU A 85 -4.66 -14.23 -11.57
N TRP A 86 -3.45 -13.70 -11.47
CA TRP A 86 -2.58 -13.92 -10.31
C TRP A 86 -3.27 -13.47 -9.02
N THR A 87 -3.88 -12.27 -9.04
CA THR A 87 -4.62 -11.76 -7.88
C THR A 87 -5.75 -12.71 -7.47
N ARG A 88 -6.57 -13.17 -8.42
CA ARG A 88 -7.65 -14.12 -8.13
C ARG A 88 -7.14 -15.42 -7.49
N GLY A 89 -5.99 -15.93 -7.94
CA GLY A 89 -5.38 -17.15 -7.42
C GLY A 89 -4.93 -17.05 -5.95
N VAL A 90 -4.59 -15.84 -5.48
CA VAL A 90 -4.11 -15.62 -4.10
C VAL A 90 -5.17 -15.05 -3.14
N THR A 91 -6.33 -14.63 -3.65
CA THR A 91 -7.41 -14.03 -2.84
C THR A 91 -8.61 -14.95 -2.57
N SER A 92 -8.44 -16.27 -2.70
CA SER A 92 -9.51 -17.26 -2.46
C SER A 92 -9.37 -18.00 -1.13
N GLY A 93 -10.44 -18.69 -0.70
CA GLY A 93 -10.42 -19.59 0.46
C GLY A 93 -9.99 -18.88 1.74
N SER A 94 -8.88 -19.36 2.33
CA SER A 94 -8.34 -18.87 3.60
C SER A 94 -8.09 -17.37 3.65
N TYR A 95 -7.80 -16.72 2.51
CA TYR A 95 -7.70 -15.26 2.45
C TYR A 95 -9.02 -14.58 2.83
N ARG A 96 -10.15 -15.06 2.29
CA ARG A 96 -11.48 -14.47 2.56
C ARG A 96 -11.91 -14.75 4.00
N ASP A 97 -11.61 -15.94 4.51
CA ASP A 97 -11.88 -16.30 5.90
C ASP A 97 -11.13 -15.37 6.86
N TRP A 98 -9.86 -15.10 6.58
CA TRP A 98 -9.07 -14.16 7.38
C TRP A 98 -9.63 -12.72 7.31
N ILE A 99 -10.05 -12.26 6.13
CA ILE A 99 -10.67 -10.92 5.97
C ILE A 99 -11.91 -10.81 6.85
N ALA A 100 -12.77 -11.83 6.88
CA ALA A 100 -13.95 -11.84 7.72
C ALA A 100 -13.59 -11.80 9.21
N VAL A 101 -12.63 -12.63 9.64
CA VAL A 101 -12.16 -12.65 11.04
C VAL A 101 -11.62 -11.29 11.49
N ASN A 102 -10.80 -10.64 10.66
CA ASN A 102 -10.12 -9.42 11.07
C ASN A 102 -10.95 -8.14 10.91
N TYR A 103 -11.92 -8.11 9.99
CA TYR A 103 -12.65 -6.88 9.63
C TYR A 103 -14.17 -6.91 9.82
N ALA A 104 -14.86 -8.06 9.80
CA ALA A 104 -16.34 -8.07 9.75
C ALA A 104 -17.04 -7.39 10.94
N GLY A 105 -16.43 -7.43 12.13
CA GLY A 105 -16.95 -6.76 13.34
C GLY A 105 -16.16 -5.53 13.76
N ARG A 106 -15.24 -5.04 12.93
CA ARG A 106 -14.29 -3.99 13.30
C ARG A 106 -14.81 -2.61 12.87
N SER A 107 -15.69 -2.03 13.66
CA SER A 107 -16.13 -0.63 13.49
C SER A 107 -15.07 0.35 13.99
N ALA A 108 -15.27 1.65 13.70
CA ALA A 108 -14.51 2.74 14.34
C ALA A 108 -14.65 2.72 15.86
#